data_AF-A0A9P6E8Z8-F1
#
_entry.id   AF-A0A9P6E8Z8-F1
#
_cell.length_a   1.000
_cell.length_b   1.000
_cell.length_c   1.000
_cell.angle_alpha   90.00
_cell.angle_beta   90.00
_cell.angle_gamma   90.00
#
_symmetry.space_group_name_H-M   'P 1'
#
loop_
_entity.id
_entity.type
_entity.pdbx_description
1 polymer ?
#
loop_
_entity_poly.entity_id
_entity_poly.type
_entity_poly.pdbx_seq_one_letter_code
_entity_poly.pdbx_strand_id
1 'polypeptide(L)'
;MKPVGSICDDTQIHLAKKLSLKTEQILIKKVYRAESEELSSTFVFGIPTSYLAEVFWNVRAQISNAQALSLFVTLSSHWLTRTAAGWAHEQCMHAYMTGTGKPLSLLPSGLLHPTTRMLSGTVNALSYVGGQDNFYWFPSVEDFEGVDALLGEKDDIYALQATIVDEHRSPIQGLRKVWNAIAPVARLKKWHIVYCGGQSGSSAGLY
;
A
#
# COMPACT_ATOMS: atom_id res chain seq x y z
N MET A 1 9.09 -28.17 23.79
CA MET A 1 8.93 -27.61 22.43
C MET A 1 7.45 -27.54 22.09
N LYS A 2 6.89 -26.34 22.02
CA LYS A 2 5.55 -26.07 21.46
C LYS A 2 5.77 -25.23 20.20
N PRO A 3 5.05 -25.47 19.09
CA PRO A 3 5.18 -24.64 17.91
C PRO A 3 4.48 -23.30 18.16
N VAL A 4 5.21 -22.21 17.91
CA VAL A 4 4.67 -20.85 17.85
C VAL A 4 3.88 -20.75 16.55
N GLY A 5 2.56 -20.62 16.69
CA GLY A 5 1.60 -20.63 15.59
C GLY A 5 1.84 -19.48 14.60
N SER A 6 1.87 -19.87 13.33
CA SER A 6 1.90 -19.07 12.10
C SER A 6 1.13 -17.75 12.18
N ILE A 7 1.83 -16.64 11.95
CA ILE A 7 1.27 -15.30 11.75
C ILE A 7 1.00 -15.12 10.25
N CYS A 8 0.06 -15.89 9.71
CA CYS A 8 -0.75 -15.60 8.53
C CYS A 8 -1.51 -16.89 8.19
N ASP A 9 -2.82 -16.81 8.30
CA ASP A 9 -3.75 -17.93 8.17
C ASP A 9 -3.78 -18.46 6.72
N ASP A 10 -3.56 -19.76 6.52
CA ASP A 10 -3.56 -20.45 5.20
C ASP A 10 -4.87 -20.24 4.42
N THR A 11 -5.93 -19.87 5.13
CA THR A 11 -7.25 -19.53 4.60
C THR A 11 -7.21 -18.32 3.65
N GLN A 12 -6.29 -17.37 3.84
CA GLN A 12 -6.15 -16.20 2.96
C GLN A 12 -5.51 -16.58 1.60
N ILE A 13 -4.62 -17.55 1.58
CA ILE A 13 -3.91 -18.00 0.36
C ILE A 13 -4.89 -18.67 -0.61
N HIS A 14 -5.85 -19.44 -0.10
CA HIS A 14 -6.83 -20.15 -0.93
C HIS A 14 -7.88 -19.21 -1.54
N LEU A 15 -8.33 -18.19 -0.78
CA LEU A 15 -9.22 -17.13 -1.28
C LEU A 15 -8.51 -16.21 -2.28
N ALA A 16 -7.25 -15.85 -2.03
CA ALA A 16 -6.43 -15.07 -2.96
C ALA A 16 -6.27 -15.79 -4.30
N LYS A 17 -6.01 -17.11 -4.31
CA LYS A 17 -5.94 -17.90 -5.57
C LYS A 17 -7.26 -17.93 -6.35
N LYS A 18 -8.39 -18.06 -5.66
CA LYS A 18 -9.72 -18.13 -6.30
C LYS A 18 -10.19 -16.77 -6.84
N LEU A 19 -9.77 -15.66 -6.21
CA LEU A 19 -9.96 -14.29 -6.71
C LEU A 19 -8.92 -13.93 -7.78
N SER A 20 -7.66 -14.37 -7.68
CA SER A 20 -6.61 -14.17 -8.69
C SER A 20 -7.04 -14.72 -10.04
N LEU A 21 -7.55 -15.96 -10.08
CA LEU A 21 -8.03 -16.59 -11.31
C LEU A 21 -9.21 -15.85 -11.98
N LYS A 22 -10.04 -15.13 -11.22
CA LYS A 22 -11.13 -14.30 -11.77
C LYS A 22 -10.67 -12.88 -12.11
N THR A 23 -9.67 -12.36 -11.40
CA THR A 23 -9.18 -10.99 -11.58
C THR A 23 -8.14 -10.90 -12.71
N GLU A 24 -7.34 -11.95 -12.92
CA GLU A 24 -6.48 -12.11 -14.09
C GLU A 24 -7.26 -12.08 -15.40
N GLN A 25 -8.54 -12.45 -15.40
CA GLN A 25 -9.41 -12.35 -16.57
C GLN A 25 -9.86 -10.90 -16.86
N ILE A 26 -9.78 -10.00 -15.88
CA ILE A 26 -10.19 -8.59 -16.01
C ILE A 26 -8.99 -7.67 -16.28
N LEU A 27 -7.80 -8.04 -15.79
CA LEU A 27 -6.58 -7.25 -15.92
C LEU A 27 -5.78 -7.69 -17.14
N ILE A 28 -5.62 -6.77 -18.09
CA ILE A 28 -4.75 -6.99 -19.24
C ILE A 28 -3.37 -6.40 -18.92
N LYS A 29 -2.32 -7.20 -19.09
CA LYS A 29 -0.95 -6.69 -19.15
C LYS A 29 -0.81 -5.84 -20.41
N LYS A 30 -0.78 -4.51 -20.27
CA LYS A 30 -0.46 -3.62 -21.39
C LYS A 30 1.05 -3.44 -21.46
N VAL A 31 1.63 -3.74 -22.62
CA VAL A 31 3.00 -3.34 -22.96
C VAL A 31 2.97 -1.84 -23.21
N TYR A 32 3.75 -1.06 -22.45
CA TYR A 32 3.89 0.37 -22.73
C TYR A 32 4.82 0.56 -23.93
N ARG A 33 4.29 1.11 -25.02
CA ARG A 33 5.11 1.57 -26.16
C ARG A 33 5.31 3.07 -25.98
N ALA A 34 6.51 3.48 -25.55
CA ALA A 34 6.86 4.89 -25.54
C ALA A 34 6.87 5.41 -26.99
N GLU A 35 6.58 6.71 -27.18
CA GLU A 35 6.65 7.38 -28.48
C GLU A 35 8.09 7.47 -29.03
N SER A 36 9.10 7.12 -28.22
CA SER A 36 10.45 6.78 -28.67
C SER A 36 10.58 5.26 -28.77
N GLU A 37 11.11 4.75 -29.88
CA GLU A 37 11.20 3.34 -30.31
C GLU A 37 11.89 2.34 -29.36
N GLU A 38 12.17 2.68 -28.11
CA GLU A 38 12.64 1.73 -27.11
C GLU A 38 11.45 1.04 -26.44
N LEU A 39 11.34 -0.27 -26.69
CA LEU A 39 10.43 -1.17 -25.96
C LEU A 39 10.79 -1.11 -24.47
N SER A 40 10.04 -0.32 -23.70
CA SER A 40 10.07 -0.38 -22.25
C SER A 40 9.53 -1.75 -21.83
N SER A 41 10.34 -2.54 -21.11
CA SER A 41 9.92 -3.81 -20.48
C SER A 41 8.93 -3.61 -19.32
N THR A 42 8.36 -2.40 -19.18
CA THR A 42 7.46 -2.03 -18.11
C THR A 42 6.04 -2.38 -18.51
N PHE A 43 5.49 -3.42 -17.88
CA PHE A 43 4.09 -3.77 -18.00
C PHE A 43 3.30 -3.03 -16.93
N VAL A 44 2.21 -2.38 -17.33
CA VAL A 44 1.26 -1.79 -16.39
C VAL A 44 -0.01 -2.63 -16.44
N PHE A 45 -0.47 -3.13 -15.29
CA PHE A 45 -1.79 -3.73 -15.21
C PHE A 45 -2.83 -2.62 -15.35
N GLY A 46 -3.68 -2.74 -16.36
CA GLY A 46 -4.74 -1.77 -16.63
C GLY A 46 -6.06 -2.47 -16.83
N ILE A 47 -7.13 -1.89 -16.29
CA ILE A 47 -8.49 -2.30 -16.64
C ILE A 47 -8.79 -1.70 -18.02
N PRO A 48 -9.10 -2.53 -19.04
CA PRO A 48 -9.00 -2.10 -20.43
C PRO A 48 -10.09 -1.12 -20.87
N THR A 49 -11.23 -1.07 -20.17
CA THR A 49 -12.37 -0.19 -20.51
C THR A 49 -12.90 0.54 -19.28
N SER A 50 -13.52 1.69 -19.50
CA SER A 50 -14.22 2.45 -18.44
C SER A 50 -15.34 1.63 -17.80
N TYR A 51 -16.07 0.85 -18.60
CA TYR A 51 -17.12 -0.05 -18.11
C TYR A 51 -16.58 -1.11 -17.14
N LEU A 52 -15.49 -1.80 -17.51
CA LEU A 52 -14.88 -2.79 -16.61
C LEU A 52 -14.25 -2.13 -15.38
N ALA A 53 -13.71 -0.91 -15.53
CA ALA A 53 -13.20 -0.15 -14.41
C ALA A 53 -14.33 0.20 -13.44
N GLU A 54 -15.47 0.64 -13.94
CA GLU A 54 -16.66 0.93 -13.14
C GLU A 54 -17.16 -0.31 -12.40
N VAL A 55 -17.30 -1.45 -13.10
CA VAL A 55 -17.67 -2.73 -12.48
C VAL A 55 -16.67 -3.11 -11.38
N PHE A 56 -15.37 -2.99 -11.66
CA PHE A 56 -14.32 -3.29 -10.69
C PHE A 56 -14.40 -2.38 -9.46
N TRP A 57 -14.55 -1.07 -9.65
CA TRP A 57 -14.66 -0.11 -8.54
C TRP A 57 -15.94 -0.32 -7.72
N ASN A 58 -17.05 -0.65 -8.38
CA ASN A 58 -18.31 -0.98 -7.72
C ASN A 58 -18.21 -2.25 -6.86
N VAL A 59 -17.59 -3.32 -7.38
CA VAL A 59 -17.33 -4.53 -6.61
C VAL A 59 -16.34 -4.23 -5.48
N ARG A 60 -15.30 -3.45 -5.74
CA ARG A 60 -14.34 -3.03 -4.71
C ARG A 60 -15.03 -2.28 -3.57
N ALA A 61 -15.98 -1.38 -3.85
CA ALA A 61 -16.71 -0.65 -2.83
C ALA A 61 -17.53 -1.56 -1.88
N GLN A 62 -17.84 -2.79 -2.32
CA GLN A 62 -18.67 -3.74 -1.56
C GLN A 62 -17.86 -4.74 -0.72
N ILE A 63 -16.53 -4.81 -0.90
CA ILE A 63 -15.67 -5.75 -0.17
C ILE A 63 -14.95 -5.06 1.00
N SER A 64 -14.58 -5.85 2.02
CA SER A 64 -13.86 -5.34 3.20
C SER A 64 -12.43 -4.89 2.86
N ASN A 65 -11.82 -4.07 3.72
CA ASN A 65 -10.42 -3.68 3.55
C ASN A 65 -9.47 -4.87 3.53
N ALA A 66 -9.73 -5.90 4.36
CA ALA A 66 -8.93 -7.12 4.36
C ALA A 66 -8.99 -7.85 3.01
N GLN A 67 -10.18 -7.95 2.41
CA GLN A 67 -10.35 -8.56 1.09
C GLN A 67 -9.69 -7.73 -0.02
N ALA A 68 -9.83 -6.42 0.04
CA ALA A 68 -9.22 -5.52 -0.92
C ALA A 68 -7.69 -5.48 -0.80
N LEU A 69 -7.16 -5.54 0.41
CA LEU A 69 -5.72 -5.64 0.63
C LEU A 69 -5.18 -6.94 0.03
N SER A 70 -5.83 -8.07 0.29
CA SER A 70 -5.46 -9.36 -0.33
C SER A 70 -5.47 -9.29 -1.86
N LEU A 71 -6.47 -8.64 -2.45
CA LEU A 71 -6.55 -8.41 -3.89
C LEU A 71 -5.35 -7.59 -4.39
N PHE A 72 -5.10 -6.40 -3.83
CA PHE A 72 -4.03 -5.52 -4.30
C PHE A 72 -2.63 -6.07 -4.05
N VAL A 73 -2.42 -6.78 -2.93
CA VAL A 73 -1.18 -7.53 -2.67
C VAL A 73 -0.93 -8.57 -3.75
N THR A 74 -1.97 -9.29 -4.18
CA THR A 74 -1.86 -10.31 -5.24
C THR A 74 -1.52 -9.69 -6.60
N LEU A 75 -2.04 -8.49 -6.88
CA LEU A 75 -1.83 -7.78 -8.14
C LEU A 75 -0.55 -6.93 -8.16
N SER A 76 0.01 -6.63 -6.99
CA SER A 76 1.17 -5.78 -6.87
C SER A 76 2.40 -6.48 -7.46
N SER A 77 3.23 -5.70 -8.16
CA SER A 77 4.55 -6.17 -8.59
C SER A 77 5.63 -5.91 -7.53
N HIS A 78 5.29 -5.33 -6.37
CA HIS A 78 6.24 -5.02 -5.29
C HIS A 78 6.97 -6.26 -4.73
N TRP A 79 6.36 -7.44 -4.78
CA TRP A 79 7.05 -8.66 -4.36
C TRP A 79 8.31 -8.95 -5.19
N LEU A 80 8.43 -8.40 -6.40
CA LEU A 80 9.61 -8.56 -7.27
C LEU A 80 10.77 -7.65 -6.86
N THR A 81 10.51 -6.55 -6.14
CA THR A 81 11.51 -5.54 -5.79
C THR A 81 11.93 -5.58 -4.33
N ARG A 82 11.35 -6.48 -3.53
CA ARG A 82 11.64 -6.64 -2.10
C ARG A 82 12.10 -8.05 -1.74
N THR A 83 12.82 -8.16 -0.63
CA THR A 83 13.02 -9.46 0.03
C THR A 83 11.69 -10.01 0.52
N ALA A 84 11.57 -11.35 0.65
CA ALA A 84 10.36 -11.97 1.16
C ALA A 84 9.97 -11.45 2.55
N ALA A 85 10.96 -11.19 3.41
CA ALA A 85 10.74 -10.59 4.72
C ALA A 85 10.25 -9.13 4.61
N GLY A 86 10.89 -8.31 3.76
CA GLY A 86 10.48 -6.92 3.52
C GLY A 86 9.05 -6.83 3.02
N TRP A 87 8.68 -7.74 2.10
CA TRP A 87 7.32 -7.82 1.56
C TRP A 87 6.29 -8.26 2.60
N ALA A 88 6.62 -9.25 3.45
CA ALA A 88 5.73 -9.66 4.54
C ALA A 88 5.51 -8.52 5.55
N HIS A 89 6.58 -7.78 5.88
CA HIS A 89 6.51 -6.64 6.80
C HIS A 89 5.65 -5.50 6.25
N GLU A 90 5.79 -5.19 4.95
CA GLU A 90 4.94 -4.22 4.26
C GLU A 90 3.46 -4.62 4.28
N GLN A 91 3.16 -5.90 4.01
CA GLN A 91 1.79 -6.42 4.11
C GLN A 91 1.22 -6.29 5.53
N CYS A 92 2.02 -6.61 6.56
CA CYS A 92 1.61 -6.42 7.95
C CYS A 92 1.34 -4.95 8.27
N MET A 93 2.18 -4.03 7.78
CA MET A 93 1.95 -2.60 7.93
C MET A 93 0.61 -2.18 7.30
N HIS A 94 0.33 -2.58 6.06
CA HIS A 94 -0.94 -2.25 5.41
C HIS A 94 -2.15 -2.82 6.15
N ALA A 95 -2.07 -4.07 6.60
CA ALA A 95 -3.15 -4.72 7.35
C ALA A 95 -3.43 -3.99 8.68
N TYR A 96 -2.38 -3.55 9.36
CA TYR A 96 -2.50 -2.80 10.60
C TYR A 96 -3.15 -1.43 10.36
N MET A 97 -2.64 -0.68 9.39
CA MET A 97 -3.05 0.71 9.13
C MET A 97 -4.46 0.83 8.53
N THR A 98 -5.00 -0.25 7.98
CA THR A 98 -6.35 -0.30 7.38
C THR A 98 -7.40 -0.94 8.29
N GLY A 99 -7.00 -1.35 9.51
CA GLY A 99 -7.85 -1.98 10.51
C GLY A 99 -8.43 -1.01 11.55
N THR A 100 -9.01 -1.57 12.60
CA THR A 100 -9.51 -0.85 13.80
C THR A 100 -8.58 -1.07 15.00
N GLY A 101 -7.31 -1.36 14.73
CA GLY A 101 -6.31 -1.69 15.74
C GLY A 101 -5.93 -0.52 16.65
N LYS A 102 -4.99 -0.79 17.56
CA LYS A 102 -4.39 0.27 18.39
C LYS A 102 -3.58 1.22 17.50
N PRO A 103 -3.32 2.47 17.93
CA PRO A 103 -2.38 3.35 17.23
C PRO A 103 -0.93 2.88 17.37
N LEU A 104 -0.10 3.13 16.34
CA LEU A 104 1.35 2.92 16.44
C LEU A 104 2.00 4.11 17.15
N SER A 105 3.04 3.86 17.93
CA SER A 105 3.84 4.93 18.54
C SER A 105 4.78 5.55 17.53
N LEU A 106 4.72 6.87 17.38
CA LEU A 106 5.69 7.65 16.61
C LEU A 106 6.82 8.10 17.55
N LEU A 107 8.06 7.93 17.10
CA LEU A 107 9.24 8.46 17.79
C LEU A 107 9.64 9.81 17.16
N PRO A 108 10.03 10.82 17.95
CA PRO A 108 10.20 10.79 19.40
C PRO A 108 8.89 10.90 20.21
N SER A 109 7.80 11.35 19.59
CA SER A 109 6.49 11.46 20.24
C SER A 109 5.36 11.46 19.22
N GLY A 110 4.24 10.85 19.57
CA GLY A 110 3.01 10.88 18.79
C GLY A 110 2.37 9.50 18.65
N LEU A 111 1.17 9.49 18.10
CA LEU A 111 0.44 8.27 17.76
C LEU A 111 0.02 8.36 16.31
N LEU A 112 0.23 7.28 15.56
CA LEU A 112 -0.21 7.12 14.19
C LEU A 112 -1.47 6.24 14.20
N HIS A 113 -2.62 6.81 13.87
CA HIS A 113 -3.89 6.10 13.98
C HIS A 113 -4.22 5.32 12.70
N PRO A 114 -4.58 4.04 12.80
CA PRO A 114 -5.11 3.31 11.66
C PRO A 114 -6.47 3.89 11.24
N THR A 115 -6.84 3.68 9.98
CA THR A 115 -8.11 4.16 9.43
C THR A 115 -8.78 3.08 8.61
N THR A 116 -10.10 2.97 8.74
CA THR A 116 -10.90 2.09 7.91
C THR A 116 -11.19 2.69 6.52
N ARG A 117 -10.84 3.96 6.30
CA ARG A 117 -11.10 4.66 5.03
C ARG A 117 -9.95 4.42 4.04
N MET A 118 -10.02 3.28 3.35
CA MET A 118 -9.00 2.89 2.38
C MET A 118 -9.33 3.41 0.97
N LEU A 119 -8.52 4.35 0.48
CA LEU A 119 -8.51 4.78 -0.91
C LEU A 119 -7.89 3.69 -1.75
N SER A 120 -8.71 3.16 -2.65
CA SER A 120 -8.31 2.06 -3.51
C SER A 120 -7.97 2.60 -4.90
N GLY A 121 -6.85 2.15 -5.45
CA GLY A 121 -6.49 2.35 -6.85
C GLY A 121 -5.17 3.03 -7.11
N THR A 122 -4.99 3.44 -8.36
CA THR A 122 -3.76 4.08 -8.83
C THR A 122 -3.56 5.43 -8.14
N VAL A 123 -2.41 6.06 -8.39
CA VAL A 123 -2.07 7.38 -7.86
C VAL A 123 -3.15 8.45 -8.16
N ASN A 124 -3.97 8.24 -9.19
CA ASN A 124 -5.11 9.10 -9.52
C ASN A 124 -6.17 9.15 -8.42
N ALA A 125 -6.26 8.14 -7.54
CA ALA A 125 -7.15 8.20 -6.39
C ALA A 125 -6.83 9.39 -5.46
N LEU A 126 -5.57 9.87 -5.47
CA LEU A 126 -5.10 10.97 -4.63
C LEU A 126 -5.68 12.33 -5.04
N SER A 127 -6.20 12.48 -6.26
CA SER A 127 -6.82 13.75 -6.69
C SER A 127 -8.15 14.04 -5.99
N TYR A 128 -8.76 13.04 -5.34
CA TYR A 128 -10.06 13.15 -4.66
C TYR A 128 -9.96 13.36 -3.15
N VAL A 129 -8.74 13.55 -2.64
CA VAL A 129 -8.44 13.53 -1.20
C VAL A 129 -8.57 14.91 -0.56
N GLY A 130 -8.72 15.96 -1.36
CA GLY A 130 -8.64 17.35 -0.90
C GLY A 130 -9.58 17.73 0.25
N GLY A 131 -10.74 17.10 0.37
CA GLY A 131 -11.70 17.33 1.47
C GLY A 131 -11.75 16.20 2.50
N GLN A 132 -10.81 15.26 2.48
CA GLN A 132 -10.82 14.11 3.37
C GLN A 132 -9.86 14.30 4.53
N ASP A 133 -10.38 14.21 5.75
CA ASP A 133 -9.58 14.33 6.97
C ASP A 133 -8.81 13.04 7.25
N ASN A 134 -9.41 11.88 6.99
CA ASN A 134 -8.81 10.59 7.27
C ASN A 134 -8.85 9.70 6.03
N PHE A 135 -7.69 9.17 5.62
CA PHE A 135 -7.62 8.24 4.50
C PHE A 135 -6.35 7.39 4.57
N TYR A 136 -6.40 6.19 4.01
CA TYR A 136 -5.22 5.37 3.75
C TYR A 136 -5.14 5.03 2.28
N TRP A 137 -4.02 5.32 1.63
CA TRP A 137 -3.74 4.93 0.26
C TRP A 137 -2.44 4.12 0.21
N PHE A 138 -2.40 3.10 -0.63
CA PHE A 138 -1.18 2.40 -0.97
C PHE A 138 -1.21 2.06 -2.46
N PRO A 139 -0.03 2.01 -3.13
CA PRO A 139 0.03 1.85 -4.56
C PRO A 139 -0.35 0.40 -4.94
N SER A 140 -1.40 0.26 -5.74
CA SER A 140 -1.91 -1.07 -6.13
C SER A 140 -1.16 -1.72 -7.29
N VAL A 141 -0.35 -0.97 -8.05
CA VAL A 141 0.17 -1.43 -9.36
C VAL A 141 1.60 -0.98 -9.70
N GLU A 142 2.10 0.07 -9.05
CA GLU A 142 3.37 0.71 -9.39
C GLU A 142 4.26 0.79 -8.15
N ASP A 143 5.56 0.58 -8.33
CA ASP A 143 6.54 0.83 -7.28
C ASP A 143 6.77 2.34 -7.14
N PHE A 144 6.36 2.87 -5.98
CA PHE A 144 6.63 4.24 -5.59
C PHE A 144 7.91 4.22 -4.76
N GLU A 145 9.01 4.64 -5.38
CA GLU A 145 10.33 4.57 -4.76
C GLU A 145 10.34 5.27 -3.38
N GLY A 146 10.56 4.46 -2.34
CA GLY A 146 10.62 4.90 -0.95
C GLY A 146 9.30 5.36 -0.33
N VAL A 147 8.14 5.12 -0.99
CA VAL A 147 6.82 5.43 -0.43
C VAL A 147 5.90 4.23 -0.64
N ASP A 148 5.67 3.48 0.42
CA ASP A 148 4.86 2.26 0.39
C ASP A 148 3.38 2.59 0.67
N ALA A 149 3.08 3.68 1.38
CA ALA A 149 1.70 4.15 1.59
C ALA A 149 1.63 5.62 1.98
N LEU A 150 0.41 6.18 1.93
CA LEU A 150 0.04 7.46 2.52
C LEU A 150 -1.08 7.26 3.54
N LEU A 151 -0.91 7.84 4.72
CA LEU A 151 -1.97 8.01 5.70
C LEU A 151 -2.26 9.50 5.85
N GLY A 152 -3.49 9.92 5.58
CA GLY A 152 -3.97 11.23 6.01
C GLY A 152 -4.68 11.13 7.35
N GLU A 153 -4.34 12.06 8.25
CA GLU A 153 -5.01 12.22 9.53
C GLU A 153 -5.13 13.73 9.84
N LYS A 154 -6.37 14.24 9.81
CA LYS A 154 -6.68 15.66 10.02
C LYS A 154 -5.84 16.56 9.10
N ASP A 155 -4.93 17.34 9.67
CA ASP A 155 -4.06 18.31 8.99
C ASP A 155 -2.68 17.73 8.62
N ASP A 156 -2.48 16.44 8.84
CA ASP A 156 -1.22 15.75 8.59
C ASP A 156 -1.36 14.70 7.47
N ILE A 157 -0.31 14.55 6.68
CA ILE A 157 -0.11 13.47 5.71
C ILE A 157 1.20 12.78 6.04
N TYR A 158 1.13 11.49 6.30
CA TYR A 158 2.26 10.62 6.60
C TYR A 158 2.57 9.76 5.38
N ALA A 159 3.73 9.96 4.79
CA ALA A 159 4.30 9.04 3.81
C ALA A 159 5.01 7.91 4.54
N LEU A 160 4.49 6.70 4.40
CA LEU A 160 4.93 5.52 5.12
C LEU A 160 5.89 4.72 4.25
N GLN A 161 6.95 4.23 4.87
CA GLN A 161 7.89 3.30 4.27
C GLN A 161 8.11 2.13 5.23
N ALA A 162 7.70 0.93 4.83
CA ALA A 162 8.05 -0.29 5.52
C ALA A 162 9.55 -0.52 5.36
N THR A 163 10.26 -0.64 6.47
CA THR A 163 11.70 -0.86 6.46
C THR A 163 12.08 -2.01 7.38
N ILE A 164 12.95 -2.87 6.89
CA ILE A 164 13.72 -3.82 7.69
C ILE A 164 15.16 -3.29 7.69
N VAL A 165 15.92 -3.58 8.74
CA VAL A 165 17.30 -3.10 8.95
C VAL A 165 18.09 -3.13 7.63
N ASP A 166 18.76 -2.02 7.31
CA ASP A 166 19.56 -1.77 6.10
C ASP A 166 18.80 -1.66 4.76
N GLU A 167 17.47 -1.72 4.75
CA GLU A 167 16.64 -1.54 3.54
C GLU A 167 15.78 -0.26 3.62
N HIS A 168 16.41 0.92 3.55
CA HIS A 168 15.69 2.17 3.31
C HIS A 168 16.08 2.76 1.95
N ARG A 169 15.05 3.04 1.14
CA ARG A 169 15.16 3.74 -0.14
C ARG A 169 14.89 5.23 0.06
N SER A 170 15.50 6.07 -0.78
CA SER A 170 15.20 7.50 -0.77
C SER A 170 13.74 7.74 -1.16
N PRO A 171 12.94 8.46 -0.36
CA PRO A 171 11.53 8.71 -0.65
C PRO A 171 11.32 9.84 -1.67
N ILE A 172 12.37 10.53 -2.11
CA ILE A 172 12.27 11.79 -2.87
C ILE A 172 11.48 11.61 -4.17
N GLN A 173 11.76 10.56 -4.94
CA GLN A 173 11.08 10.33 -6.22
C GLN A 173 9.63 9.91 -6.01
N GLY A 174 9.35 9.01 -5.07
CA GLY A 174 7.99 8.63 -4.70
C GLY A 174 7.17 9.81 -4.21
N LEU A 175 7.74 10.65 -3.33
CA LEU A 175 7.11 11.87 -2.85
C LEU A 175 6.81 12.86 -3.96
N ARG A 176 7.73 13.04 -4.93
CA ARG A 176 7.48 13.92 -6.09
C ARG A 176 6.29 13.44 -6.92
N LYS A 177 6.20 12.14 -7.20
CA LYS A 177 5.07 11.54 -7.93
C LYS A 177 3.76 11.76 -7.17
N VAL A 178 3.74 11.45 -5.87
CA VAL A 178 2.59 11.65 -4.99
C VAL A 178 2.17 13.12 -4.93
N TRP A 179 3.12 14.03 -4.73
CA TRP A 179 2.87 15.46 -4.64
C TRP A 179 2.18 16.00 -5.89
N ASN A 180 2.62 15.56 -7.07
CA ASN A 180 2.04 15.97 -8.33
C ASN A 180 0.62 15.43 -8.53
N ALA A 181 0.30 14.25 -7.99
CA ALA A 181 -1.00 13.61 -8.15
C ALA A 181 -2.05 14.02 -7.11
N ILE A 182 -1.62 14.38 -5.89
CA ILE A 182 -2.55 14.71 -4.81
C ILE A 182 -3.26 16.04 -5.05
N ALA A 183 -4.51 16.13 -4.58
CA ALA A 183 -5.32 17.34 -4.66
C ALA A 183 -4.58 18.59 -4.14
N PRO A 184 -4.66 19.75 -4.82
CA PRO A 184 -3.91 20.95 -4.42
C PRO A 184 -4.13 21.38 -2.96
N VAL A 185 -5.34 21.27 -2.44
CA VAL A 185 -5.64 21.62 -1.03
C VAL A 185 -4.98 20.66 -0.03
N ALA A 186 -4.78 19.40 -0.38
CA ALA A 186 -4.08 18.44 0.48
C ALA A 186 -2.57 18.74 0.56
N ARG A 187 -2.01 19.50 -0.39
CA ARG A 187 -0.61 19.97 -0.34
C ARG A 187 -0.39 21.02 0.76
N LEU A 188 -1.45 21.64 1.26
CA LEU A 188 -1.38 22.61 2.36
C LEU A 188 -1.27 21.93 3.73
N LYS A 189 -1.53 20.63 3.81
CA LYS A 189 -1.37 19.82 5.03
C LYS A 189 0.12 19.67 5.37
N LYS A 190 0.41 19.32 6.62
CA LYS A 190 1.77 19.04 7.07
C LYS A 190 2.20 17.64 6.62
N TRP A 191 3.38 17.54 6.00
CA TRP A 191 3.90 16.27 5.50
C TRP A 191 4.95 15.70 6.43
N HIS A 192 4.85 14.40 6.66
CA HIS A 192 5.79 13.62 7.47
C HIS A 192 6.26 12.41 6.67
N ILE A 193 7.50 12.02 6.89
CA ILE A 193 8.03 10.74 6.38
C ILE A 193 8.18 9.84 7.61
N VAL A 194 7.55 8.67 7.55
CA VAL A 194 7.53 7.71 8.65
C VAL A 194 8.11 6.39 8.18
N TYR A 195 9.17 5.97 8.85
CA TYR A 195 9.80 4.67 8.64
C TYR A 195 9.19 3.67 9.62
N CYS A 196 8.46 2.70 9.08
CA CYS A 196 7.80 1.64 9.84
C CYS A 196 8.75 0.46 9.97
N GLY A 197 9.49 0.41 11.08
CA GLY A 197 10.34 -0.72 11.45
C GLY A 197 9.62 -1.75 12.31
N GLY A 198 10.04 -3.01 12.24
CA GLY A 198 9.69 -3.98 13.27
C GLY A 198 10.39 -3.61 14.58
N GLN A 199 9.70 -3.73 15.73
CA GLN A 199 10.41 -3.73 17.00
C GLN A 199 11.32 -4.96 16.99
N SER A 200 12.64 -4.77 16.91
CA SER A 200 13.55 -5.75 17.44
C SER A 200 13.16 -5.91 18.90
N GLY A 201 12.60 -7.08 19.24
CA GLY A 201 12.31 -7.41 20.62
C GLY A 201 13.57 -7.10 21.41
N SER A 202 13.49 -6.08 22.27
CA SER A 202 14.54 -5.83 23.23
C SER A 202 14.53 -7.06 24.13
N SER A 203 15.47 -7.97 23.89
CA SER A 203 15.93 -8.93 24.89
C SER A 203 16.61 -8.12 25.99
N ALA A 204 15.83 -7.35 26.73
CA ALA A 204 16.25 -6.63 27.91
C ALA A 204 15.82 -7.41 29.14
N GLY A 205 16.80 -8.08 29.75
CA GLY A 205 16.80 -8.37 31.19
C GLY A 205 16.16 -9.68 31.60
N LEU A 206 16.86 -10.80 31.36
CA LEU A 206 16.92 -11.84 32.39
C LEU A 206 17.87 -11.33 33.48
N TYR A 207 17.30 -10.93 34.62
CA TYR A 207 17.90 -11.10 35.95
C TYR A 207 16.81 -11.63 36.87
#